data_AF-A0A1E5A1L5-F1
#
_entry.id   AF-A0A1E5A1L5-F1
#
_cell.length_a   1.000
_cell.length_b   1.000
_cell.length_c   1.000
_cell.angle_alpha   90.00
_cell.angle_beta   90.00
_cell.angle_gamma   90.00
#
_symmetry.space_group_name_H-M   'P 1'
#
loop_
_entity.id
_entity.type
_entity.pdbx_description
1 polymer ?
#
loop_
_entity_poly.entity_id
_entity_poly.type
_entity_poly.pdbx_seq_one_letter_code
_entity_poly.pdbx_strand_id
1 'polypeptide(L)'
;MIEAVVGKKVYSVWLDMIHRMVPSGRTHRLSVVLASMLQYTQEIAYEKSNGNAKARNLSNIFDESHENYAEGDTSELLKLAESILKDAKVKYKRTSTRGHGYSIAEEAVNHYLHWDDLPWES
;
A
#
# COMPACT_ATOMS: atom_id res chain seq x y z
N MET A 1 8.15 -8.10 4.19
CA MET A 1 7.92 -7.69 5.60
C MET A 1 6.45 -7.88 5.98
N ILE A 2 5.55 -7.38 5.13
CA ILE A 2 4.09 -7.46 5.27
C ILE A 2 3.58 -8.89 5.52
N GLU A 3 3.99 -9.88 4.71
CA GLU A 3 3.58 -11.30 4.89
C GLU A 3 3.78 -11.81 6.32
N ALA A 4 4.90 -11.44 6.96
CA ALA A 4 5.24 -11.91 8.30
C ALA A 4 4.35 -11.31 9.40
N VAL A 5 3.64 -10.22 9.10
CA VAL A 5 2.76 -9.50 10.03
C VAL A 5 1.30 -9.86 9.77
N VAL A 6 0.82 -9.74 8.53
CA VAL A 6 -0.57 -10.07 8.16
C VAL A 6 -0.83 -11.57 8.06
N GLY A 7 0.24 -12.36 7.91
CA GLY A 7 0.20 -13.81 7.81
C GLY A 7 0.12 -14.30 6.36
N LYS A 8 0.74 -15.46 6.11
CA LYS A 8 0.89 -16.07 4.78
C LYS A 8 -0.42 -16.23 4.02
N LYS A 9 -1.48 -16.70 4.70
CA LYS A 9 -2.80 -16.91 4.08
C LYS A 9 -3.39 -15.61 3.53
N VAL A 10 -3.43 -14.57 4.36
CA VAL A 10 -3.97 -13.25 3.98
C VAL A 10 -3.15 -12.67 2.83
N TYR A 11 -1.83 -12.66 2.98
CA TYR A 11 -0.93 -12.14 1.95
C TYR A 11 -1.10 -12.86 0.61
N SER A 12 -1.18 -14.21 0.62
CA SER A 12 -1.37 -14.98 -0.62
C SER A 12 -2.67 -14.66 -1.35
N VAL A 13 -3.76 -14.38 -0.62
CA VAL A 13 -5.04 -13.98 -1.21
C VAL A 13 -4.90 -12.61 -1.86
N TRP A 14 -4.25 -11.66 -1.18
CA TRP A 14 -3.97 -10.34 -1.75
C TRP A 14 -3.15 -10.43 -3.04
N LEU A 15 -2.08 -11.24 -3.05
CA LEU A 15 -1.25 -11.40 -4.24
C LEU A 15 -2.04 -12.00 -5.41
N ASP A 16 -2.88 -13.01 -5.19
CA ASP A 16 -3.74 -13.59 -6.24
C ASP A 16 -4.75 -12.57 -6.78
N MET A 17 -5.40 -11.81 -5.89
CA MET A 17 -6.32 -10.74 -6.27
C MET A 17 -5.62 -9.68 -7.13
N ILE A 18 -4.48 -9.15 -6.67
CA ILE A 18 -3.71 -8.14 -7.41
C ILE A 18 -3.23 -8.68 -8.75
N HIS A 19 -2.72 -9.91 -8.79
CA HIS A 19 -2.25 -10.54 -10.02
C HIS A 19 -3.34 -10.63 -11.09
N ARG A 20 -4.58 -10.96 -10.68
CA ARG A 20 -5.73 -11.10 -11.60
C ARG A 20 -6.35 -9.76 -12.00
N MET A 21 -6.42 -8.80 -11.06
CA MET A 21 -7.14 -7.54 -11.29
C MET A 21 -6.29 -6.46 -11.95
N VAL A 22 -4.98 -6.41 -11.67
CA VAL A 22 -4.13 -5.31 -12.16
C VAL A 22 -4.06 -5.25 -13.68
N PRO A 23 -3.86 -6.35 -14.45
CA PRO A 23 -3.65 -6.25 -15.90
C PRO A 23 -4.74 -5.49 -16.68
N SER A 24 -6.01 -5.60 -16.26
CA SER A 24 -7.15 -4.93 -16.88
C SER A 24 -7.75 -3.80 -16.03
N GLY A 25 -7.38 -3.71 -14.75
CA GLY A 25 -7.93 -2.75 -13.82
C GLY A 25 -7.44 -1.32 -14.05
N ARG A 26 -8.32 -0.34 -13.81
CA ARG A 26 -7.97 1.08 -13.82
C ARG A 26 -7.21 1.44 -12.54
N THR A 27 -6.17 2.25 -12.67
CA THR A 27 -5.25 2.56 -11.56
C THR A 27 -5.95 3.20 -10.37
N HIS A 28 -6.82 4.20 -10.57
CA HIS A 28 -7.63 4.78 -9.49
C HIS A 28 -8.52 3.79 -8.70
N ARG A 29 -8.84 2.61 -9.27
CA ARG A 29 -9.60 1.57 -8.54
C ARG A 29 -8.66 0.64 -7.80
N LEU A 30 -7.54 0.30 -8.43
CA LEU A 30 -6.52 -0.59 -7.86
C LEU A 30 -5.74 0.10 -6.74
N SER A 31 -5.54 1.41 -6.84
CA SER A 31 -4.85 2.23 -5.84
C SER A 31 -5.60 2.23 -4.51
N VAL A 32 -6.93 2.38 -4.53
CA VAL A 32 -7.77 2.30 -3.32
C VAL A 32 -7.69 0.91 -2.69
N VAL A 33 -7.76 -0.16 -3.48
CA VAL A 33 -7.62 -1.54 -2.97
C VAL A 33 -6.26 -1.75 -2.29
N LEU A 34 -5.18 -1.25 -2.90
CA LEU A 34 -3.85 -1.34 -2.32
C LEU A 34 -3.72 -0.47 -1.06
N ALA A 35 -4.32 0.72 -1.03
CA ALA A 35 -4.40 1.56 0.17
C ALA A 35 -5.13 0.84 1.31
N SER A 36 -6.24 0.14 1.03
CA SER A 36 -6.94 -0.67 2.02
C SER A 36 -6.09 -1.82 2.56
N MET A 37 -5.23 -2.43 1.74
CA MET A 37 -4.27 -3.44 2.19
C MET A 37 -3.20 -2.83 3.12
N LEU A 38 -2.77 -1.60 2.87
CA LEU A 38 -1.85 -0.86 3.75
C LEU A 38 -2.52 -0.52 5.09
N GLN A 39 -3.76 -0.01 5.07
CA GLN A 39 -4.56 0.23 6.27
C GLN A 39 -4.71 -1.04 7.12
N TYR A 40 -5.12 -2.15 6.50
CA TYR A 40 -5.17 -3.44 7.19
C TYR A 40 -3.80 -3.85 7.77
N THR A 41 -2.71 -3.59 7.04
CA THR A 41 -1.36 -3.94 7.51
C THR A 41 -0.97 -3.10 8.73
N GLN A 42 -1.32 -1.82 8.77
CA GLN A 42 -1.07 -0.92 9.89
C GLN A 42 -1.77 -1.41 11.16
N GLU A 43 -3.08 -1.71 11.07
CA GLU A 43 -3.86 -2.25 12.20
C GLU A 43 -3.20 -3.50 12.80
N ILE A 44 -2.88 -4.48 11.95
CA ILE A 44 -2.23 -5.71 12.42
C ILE A 44 -0.80 -5.48 12.93
N ALA A 45 -0.09 -4.47 12.40
CA ALA A 45 1.24 -4.10 12.87
C ALA A 45 1.18 -3.52 14.29
N TYR A 46 0.24 -2.61 14.57
CA TYR A 46 0.04 -2.06 15.91
C TYR A 46 -0.35 -3.14 16.92
N GLU A 47 -1.31 -4.01 16.58
CA GLU A 47 -1.73 -5.13 17.45
C GLU A 47 -0.55 -6.03 17.87
N LYS A 48 0.42 -6.23 16.97
CA LYS A 48 1.53 -7.18 17.17
C LYS A 48 2.86 -6.51 17.56
N SER A 49 2.91 -5.19 17.64
CA SER A 49 4.13 -4.39 17.87
C SER A 49 4.88 -4.75 19.16
N ASN A 50 4.15 -5.13 20.22
CA ASN A 50 4.72 -5.47 21.52
C ASN A 50 5.46 -6.82 21.55
N GLY A 51 5.18 -7.73 20.61
CA GLY A 51 5.75 -9.08 20.59
C GLY A 51 6.48 -9.47 19.30
N ASN A 52 6.43 -8.63 18.27
CA ASN A 52 7.00 -8.95 16.97
C ASN A 52 7.81 -7.76 16.43
N ALA A 53 9.14 -7.94 16.33
CA ALA A 53 10.04 -6.89 15.84
C ALA A 53 9.71 -6.41 14.42
N LYS A 54 9.21 -7.29 13.54
CA LYS A 54 8.78 -6.89 12.18
C LYS A 54 7.50 -6.07 12.21
N ALA A 55 6.58 -6.37 13.14
CA ALA A 55 5.37 -5.59 13.33
C ALA A 55 5.70 -4.20 13.88
N ARG A 56 6.62 -4.11 14.84
CA ARG A 56 7.11 -2.83 15.36
C ARG A 56 7.80 -1.97 14.29
N ASN A 57 8.64 -2.58 13.45
CA ASN A 57 9.26 -1.84 12.35
C ASN A 57 8.21 -1.35 11.35
N LEU A 58 7.17 -2.15 11.07
CA LEU A 58 6.08 -1.71 10.19
C LEU A 58 5.25 -0.59 10.81
N SER A 59 4.90 -0.67 12.09
CA SER A 59 4.18 0.42 12.77
C SER A 59 4.96 1.73 12.71
N ASN A 60 6.28 1.67 12.97
CA ASN A 60 7.13 2.86 12.88
C ASN A 60 7.14 3.46 11.46
N ILE A 61 7.22 2.63 10.41
CA ILE A 61 7.14 3.13 9.03
C ILE A 61 5.81 3.87 8.78
N PHE A 62 4.70 3.34 9.29
CA PHE A 62 3.39 3.99 9.14
C PHE A 62 3.33 5.30 9.92
N ASP A 63 3.79 5.33 11.18
CA ASP A 63 3.86 6.54 12.02
C ASP A 63 4.71 7.63 11.34
N GLU A 64 5.94 7.28 10.96
CA GLU A 64 6.88 8.18 10.27
C GLU A 64 6.30 8.71 8.96
N SER A 65 5.55 7.89 8.22
CA SER A 65 4.96 8.32 6.94
C SER A 65 3.83 9.33 7.14
N HIS A 66 3.06 9.24 8.23
CA HIS A 66 2.07 10.25 8.56
C HIS A 66 2.70 11.54 9.08
N GLU A 67 3.73 11.44 9.93
CA GLU A 67 4.46 12.61 10.46
C GLU A 67 5.19 13.38 9.35
N ASN A 68 5.87 12.68 8.46
CA ASN A 68 6.68 13.28 7.40
C ASN A 68 5.90 13.56 6.10
N TYR A 69 4.60 13.24 6.05
CA TYR A 69 3.79 13.47 4.84
C TYR A 69 3.80 14.94 4.41
N ALA A 70 3.69 15.87 5.36
CA ALA A 70 3.74 17.31 5.10
C ALA A 70 5.08 17.76 4.49
N GLU A 71 6.16 17.03 4.77
CA GLU A 71 7.51 17.26 4.23
C GLU A 71 7.75 16.53 2.91
N GLY A 72 6.78 15.70 2.46
CA GLY A 72 6.82 14.95 1.22
C GLY A 72 7.67 13.67 1.26
N ASP A 73 8.17 13.25 2.42
CA ASP A 73 8.91 11.98 2.55
C ASP A 73 7.96 10.82 2.87
N THR A 74 7.54 10.12 1.82
CA THR A 74 6.73 8.90 1.91
C THR A 74 7.50 7.68 1.38
N SER A 75 8.83 7.74 1.38
CA SER A 75 9.68 6.83 0.60
C SER A 75 9.62 5.38 1.08
N GLU A 76 9.60 5.15 2.40
CA GLU A 76 9.49 3.80 2.97
C GLU A 76 8.10 3.20 2.75
N LEU A 77 7.03 3.99 2.92
CA LEU A 77 5.68 3.55 2.61
C LEU A 77 5.49 3.23 1.12
N LEU A 78 6.10 4.03 0.23
CA LEU A 78 6.12 3.74 -1.19
C LEU A 78 6.81 2.40 -1.49
N LYS A 79 7.95 2.12 -0.85
CA LYS A 79 8.62 0.80 -0.98
C LYS A 79 7.73 -0.34 -0.52
N LEU A 80 6.92 -0.17 0.53
CA LEU A 80 5.95 -1.16 0.96
C LEU A 80 4.88 -1.41 -0.12
N ALA A 81 4.28 -0.36 -0.67
CA ALA A 81 3.29 -0.46 -1.73
C ALA A 81 3.86 -1.13 -3.01
N GLU A 82 5.07 -0.73 -3.43
CA GLU A 82 5.78 -1.35 -4.54
C GLU A 82 6.07 -2.84 -4.29
N SER A 83 6.40 -3.22 -3.05
CA SER A 83 6.70 -4.60 -2.69
C SER A 83 5.51 -5.54 -2.89
N ILE A 84 4.29 -5.11 -2.55
CA ILE A 84 3.07 -5.90 -2.76
C ILE A 84 2.86 -6.16 -4.27
N LEU A 85 3.00 -5.13 -5.09
CA LEU A 85 2.82 -5.23 -6.55
C LEU A 85 3.92 -6.10 -7.18
N LYS A 86 5.16 -5.96 -6.71
CA LYS A 86 6.30 -6.78 -7.15
C LYS A 86 6.09 -8.25 -6.80
N ASP A 87 5.66 -8.54 -5.57
CA ASP A 87 5.38 -9.90 -5.09
C ASP A 87 4.22 -10.53 -5.86
N ALA A 88 3.23 -9.73 -6.27
CA ALA A 88 2.13 -10.16 -7.16
C ALA A 88 2.54 -10.30 -8.64
N LYS A 89 3.82 -10.04 -8.96
CA LYS A 89 4.40 -10.11 -10.31
C LYS A 89 3.73 -9.15 -11.30
N VAL A 90 3.32 -7.98 -10.83
CA VAL A 90 2.68 -6.96 -11.67
C VAL A 90 3.54 -5.70 -11.75
N LYS A 91 3.50 -5.04 -12.91
CA LYS A 91 4.15 -3.74 -13.09
C LYS A 91 3.29 -2.67 -12.44
N TYR A 92 3.91 -1.82 -11.62
CA TYR A 92 3.24 -0.73 -10.93
C TYR A 92 3.31 0.61 -11.71
N LYS A 93 4.36 0.82 -12.51
CA LYS A 93 4.47 1.97 -13.43
C LYS A 93 3.66 1.73 -14.71
N ARG A 94 2.93 2.76 -15.14
CA ARG A 94 2.08 2.77 -16.33
C ARG A 94 2.29 4.05 -17.14
N THR A 95 1.91 3.99 -18.40
CA THR A 95 1.95 5.13 -19.31
C THR A 95 0.56 5.33 -19.91
N SER A 96 0.07 6.56 -19.89
CA SER A 96 -1.22 6.91 -20.48
C SER A 96 -1.12 6.98 -22.01
N THR A 97 -2.26 7.03 -22.69
CA THR A 97 -2.31 7.29 -24.14
C THR A 97 -1.70 8.63 -24.54
N ARG A 98 -1.58 9.57 -23.60
CA ARG A 98 -0.94 10.88 -23.77
C ARG A 98 0.56 10.88 -23.41
N GLY A 99 1.14 9.73 -23.07
CA GLY A 99 2.56 9.60 -22.71
C GLY A 99 2.89 9.95 -21.25
N HIS A 100 1.93 10.43 -20.45
CA HIS A 100 2.17 10.69 -19.03
C HIS A 100 2.35 9.38 -18.25
N GLY A 101 3.46 9.30 -17.51
CA GLY A 101 3.71 8.22 -16.56
C GLY A 101 2.89 8.39 -15.29
N TYR A 102 2.42 7.29 -14.73
CA TYR A 102 1.73 7.25 -13.43
C TYR A 102 1.97 5.90 -12.77
N SER A 103 1.82 5.83 -11.44
CA SER A 103 2.12 4.64 -10.65
C SER A 103 0.94 4.25 -9.76
N ILE A 104 0.57 2.96 -9.80
CA ILE A 104 -0.44 2.42 -8.86
C ILE A 104 0.05 2.59 -7.41
N ALA A 105 1.35 2.41 -7.17
CA ALA A 105 1.92 2.50 -5.83
C ALA A 105 1.86 3.94 -5.30
N GLU A 106 2.22 4.93 -6.11
CA GLU A 106 2.16 6.34 -5.71
C GLU A 106 0.71 6.78 -5.43
N GLU A 107 -0.23 6.40 -6.30
CA GLU A 107 -1.65 6.72 -6.11
C GLU A 107 -2.22 6.01 -4.87
N ALA A 108 -1.77 4.79 -4.57
CA ALA A 108 -2.18 4.06 -3.36
C ALA A 108 -1.64 4.70 -2.08
N VAL A 109 -0.38 5.14 -2.06
CA VAL A 109 0.19 5.89 -0.93
C VAL A 109 -0.60 7.18 -0.70
N ASN A 110 -0.93 7.90 -1.77
CA ASN A 110 -1.73 9.10 -1.67
C ASN A 110 -3.12 8.83 -1.06
N HIS A 111 -3.81 7.76 -1.48
CA HIS A 111 -5.09 7.38 -0.87
C HIS A 111 -4.96 6.89 0.57
N TYR A 112 -3.86 6.21 0.91
CA TYR A 112 -3.62 5.75 2.27
C TYR A 112 -3.40 6.93 3.24
N LEU A 113 -2.65 7.96 2.83
CA LEU A 113 -2.36 9.11 3.69
C LEU A 113 -3.56 10.05 3.85
N HIS A 114 -4.45 10.09 2.86
CA HIS A 114 -5.72 10.84 2.91
C HIS A 114 -6.92 9.94 3.17
N TRP A 115 -6.72 8.84 3.91
CA TRP A 115 -7.76 7.83 4.10
C TRP A 115 -9.03 8.39 4.74
N ASP A 116 -8.87 9.32 5.69
CA ASP A 116 -9.97 9.98 6.41
C ASP A 116 -10.43 11.30 5.73
N ASP A 117 -9.76 11.72 4.66
CA ASP A 117 -10.05 12.96 3.91
C ASP A 117 -10.70 12.63 2.55
N LEU A 118 -11.31 11.45 2.40
CA LEU A 118 -11.84 11.01 1.13
C LEU A 118 -13.11 11.81 0.75
N PRO A 119 -13.20 12.30 -0.50
CA PRO A 119 -14.23 13.26 -0.91
C PRO A 119 -15.68 12.73 -0.92
N TRP A 120 -15.91 11.48 -0.54
CA TRP A 120 -17.24 10.87 -0.41
C TRP A 120 -17.66 10.66 1.05
N GLU A 121 -16.84 11.08 2.02
CA GLU A 121 -17.19 11.10 3.45
C GLU A 121 -17.86 12.43 3.87
N SER A 122 -18.09 13.34 2.92
CA SER A 122 -18.80 14.62 3.09
C SER A 122 -20.26 14.59 2.65
#